data_AF-A0A1V5PYF6-F1
#
_entry.id   AF-A0A1V5PYF6-F1
#
_cell.length_a   1.000
_cell.length_b   1.000
_cell.length_c   1.000
_cell.angle_alpha   90.00
_cell.angle_beta   90.00
_cell.angle_gamma   90.00
#
_symmetry.space_group_name_H-M   'P 1'
#
loop_
_entity.id
_entity.type
_entity.pdbx_description
1 polymer ?
#
loop_
_entity_poly.entity_id
_entity_poly.type
_entity_poly.pdbx_seq_one_letter_code
_entity_poly.pdbx_strand_id
1 'polypeptide(L)'
;MTANVEITKFNPRPRKNWHKRGIYKPLYFFEELLKRAIFDCRSCGQCILSTTGFVCPMRCPKTLRNGQCGGSYDGYCEVDKSKRCVWVEIFESAADLDRIEMLKKFQPPIDHRLEETSAIVNWVDGRIEGMHLAIPNKGPSLVQLINIAINIVIVRIRKFLQAPKYWQKQESHYLDY
;
A
#
# COMPACT_ATOMS: atom_id res chain seq x y z
N MET A 1 26.98 -21.29 -0.37
CA MET A 1 27.08 -19.99 -1.06
C MET A 1 26.61 -18.92 -0.09
N THR A 2 27.52 -18.23 0.58
CA THR A 2 27.19 -17.13 1.50
C THR A 2 26.80 -15.92 0.66
N ALA A 3 25.50 -15.67 0.52
CA ALA A 3 25.03 -14.43 -0.09
C ALA A 3 25.43 -13.28 0.83
N ASN A 4 26.41 -12.47 0.39
CA ASN A 4 26.75 -11.21 1.02
C ASN A 4 25.55 -10.27 0.85
N VAL A 5 24.61 -10.31 1.80
CA VAL A 5 23.54 -9.32 1.90
C VAL A 5 24.20 -8.06 2.43
N GLU A 6 24.58 -7.15 1.53
CA GLU A 6 24.90 -5.77 1.93
C GLU A 6 23.65 -5.19 2.58
N ILE A 7 23.66 -5.14 3.92
CA ILE A 7 22.64 -4.45 4.69
C ILE A 7 22.82 -2.96 4.38
N THR A 8 22.09 -2.48 3.37
CA THR A 8 22.02 -1.05 3.08
C THR A 8 21.48 -0.37 4.33
N LYS A 9 22.35 0.36 5.04
CA LYS A 9 21.93 1.16 6.19
C LYS A 9 20.93 2.18 5.68
N PHE A 10 19.66 2.03 6.05
CA PHE A 10 18.63 3.00 5.73
C PHE A 10 18.96 4.32 6.45
N ASN A 11 19.54 5.26 5.73
CA ASN A 11 19.80 6.60 6.22
C ASN A 11 18.69 7.53 5.71
N PRO A 12 17.78 8.01 6.58
CA PRO A 12 16.73 8.94 6.17
C PRO A 12 17.35 10.20 5.57
N ARG A 13 17.02 10.51 4.32
CA ARG A 13 17.48 11.78 3.74
C ARG A 13 16.79 12.95 4.47
N PRO A 14 17.54 13.98 4.90
CA PRO A 14 16.97 15.10 5.64
C PRO A 14 15.94 15.85 4.79
N ARG A 15 14.98 16.50 5.48
CA ARG A 15 13.99 17.38 4.85
C ARG A 15 14.71 18.50 4.07
N LYS A 16 14.61 18.50 2.74
CA LYS A 16 15.07 19.64 1.92
C LYS A 16 14.14 20.83 2.20
N ASN A 17 14.65 21.96 2.66
CA ASN A 17 13.85 23.10 3.16
C ASN A 17 13.06 23.90 2.09
N TRP A 18 12.76 23.32 0.93
CA TRP A 18 12.10 24.01 -0.19
C TRP A 18 10.55 23.96 -0.16
N HIS A 19 9.93 23.09 0.66
CA HIS A 19 8.48 22.77 0.56
C HIS A 19 7.60 23.24 1.73
N LYS A 20 8.10 24.07 2.65
CA LYS A 20 7.29 24.68 3.73
C LYS A 20 6.96 26.13 3.38
N ARG A 21 5.75 26.39 2.85
CA ARG A 21 4.91 27.60 3.11
C ARG A 21 3.71 27.61 2.14
N GLY A 22 2.53 27.19 2.61
CA GLY A 22 1.25 27.51 1.96
C GLY A 22 0.67 26.43 1.04
N ILE A 23 1.28 26.15 -0.11
CA ILE A 23 0.58 25.52 -1.25
C ILE A 23 0.39 23.99 -1.10
N TYR A 24 1.33 23.29 -0.47
CA TYR A 24 1.32 21.81 -0.43
C TYR A 24 0.46 21.19 0.67
N LYS A 25 0.16 21.93 1.75
CA LYS A 25 -0.72 21.43 2.82
C LYS A 25 -2.13 21.09 2.32
N PRO A 26 -2.82 21.98 1.56
CA PRO A 26 -4.13 21.62 1.00
C PRO A 26 -4.01 20.50 -0.03
N LEU A 27 -2.97 20.49 -0.88
CA LEU A 27 -2.74 19.40 -1.82
C LEU A 27 -2.58 18.04 -1.11
N TYR A 28 -1.82 18.01 -0.01
CA TYR A 28 -1.66 16.82 0.82
C TYR A 28 -2.99 16.37 1.44
N PHE A 29 -3.78 17.32 1.95
CA PHE A 29 -5.10 17.02 2.49
C PHE A 29 -6.00 16.35 1.43
N PHE A 30 -6.05 16.89 0.21
CA PHE A 30 -6.81 16.29 -0.88
C PHE A 30 -6.25 14.94 -1.34
N GLU A 31 -4.93 14.82 -1.48
CA GLU A 31 -4.25 13.56 -1.80
C GLU A 31 -4.61 12.48 -0.78
N GLU A 32 -4.50 12.80 0.50
CA GLU A 32 -4.76 11.89 1.60
C GLU A 32 -6.24 11.53 1.70
N LEU A 33 -7.15 12.50 1.53
CA LEU A 33 -8.59 12.26 1.50
C LEU A 33 -8.96 11.31 0.34
N LEU A 34 -8.46 11.60 -0.87
CA LEU A 34 -8.70 10.79 -2.05
C LEU A 34 -8.14 9.37 -1.86
N LYS A 35 -6.90 9.23 -1.37
CA LYS A 35 -6.27 7.92 -1.16
C LYS A 35 -6.93 7.13 -0.02
N ARG A 36 -7.40 7.80 1.03
CA ARG A 36 -8.19 7.16 2.10
C ARG A 36 -9.51 6.65 1.55
N ALA A 37 -10.24 7.46 0.79
CA ALA A 37 -11.51 7.06 0.20
C ALA A 37 -11.36 5.92 -0.82
N ILE A 38 -10.36 6.00 -1.71
CA ILE A 38 -10.21 5.06 -2.83
C ILE A 38 -9.41 3.81 -2.46
N PHE A 39 -8.46 3.86 -1.52
CA PHE A 39 -7.55 2.73 -1.24
C PHE A 39 -7.53 2.29 0.24
N ASP A 40 -8.35 2.90 1.10
CA ASP A 40 -8.30 2.74 2.57
C ASP A 40 -6.86 2.96 3.10
N CYS A 41 -6.20 3.99 2.54
CA CYS A 41 -4.82 4.33 2.87
C CYS A 41 -4.65 4.60 4.38
N ARG A 42 -3.58 4.09 4.98
CA ARG A 42 -3.21 4.35 6.39
C ARG A 42 -2.09 5.37 6.56
N SER A 43 -1.79 6.14 5.52
CA SER A 43 -0.87 7.30 5.58
C SER A 43 0.52 7.03 6.17
N CYS A 44 1.11 5.88 5.85
CA CYS A 44 2.49 5.52 6.25
C CYS A 44 3.61 6.38 5.61
N GLY A 45 3.26 7.38 4.79
CA GLY A 45 4.22 8.28 4.10
C GLY A 45 5.14 7.65 3.05
N GLN A 46 5.11 6.33 2.85
CA GLN A 46 5.93 5.65 1.84
C GLN A 46 5.03 4.71 1.02
N CYS A 47 4.36 5.28 0.02
CA CYS A 47 3.33 4.58 -0.75
C CYS A 47 3.93 3.54 -1.71
N ILE A 48 3.43 2.30 -1.64
CA ILE A 48 3.82 1.18 -2.51
C ILE A 48 2.64 0.56 -3.29
N LEU A 49 1.54 1.32 -3.46
CA LEU A 49 0.32 0.85 -4.12
C LEU A 49 0.57 0.31 -5.53
N SER A 50 1.48 0.92 -6.29
CA SER A 50 1.84 0.48 -7.64
C SER A 50 2.37 -0.94 -7.69
N THR A 51 3.10 -1.34 -6.64
CA THR A 51 3.69 -2.67 -6.47
C THR A 51 2.64 -3.65 -5.95
N THR A 52 1.82 -3.23 -5.00
CA THR A 52 0.85 -4.10 -4.30
C THR A 52 -0.51 -4.17 -4.99
N GLY A 53 -0.55 -4.06 -6.32
CA GLY A 53 -1.79 -4.19 -7.09
C GLY A 53 -2.86 -3.15 -6.68
N PHE A 54 -2.46 -1.95 -6.29
CA PHE A 54 -3.33 -0.88 -5.78
C PHE A 54 -4.11 -1.20 -4.50
N VAL A 55 -3.63 -2.18 -3.73
CA VAL A 55 -4.14 -2.51 -2.41
C VAL A 55 -3.18 -2.01 -1.34
N CYS A 56 -3.66 -1.24 -0.36
CA CYS A 56 -2.79 -0.73 0.70
C CYS A 56 -2.38 -1.85 1.69
N PRO A 57 -1.08 -2.21 1.79
CA PRO A 57 -0.62 -3.28 2.69
C PRO A 57 -0.72 -2.89 4.18
N MET A 58 -0.75 -1.59 4.47
CA MET A 58 -0.86 -1.06 5.83
C MET A 58 -2.24 -1.31 6.45
N ARG A 59 -3.21 -1.80 5.67
CA ARG A 59 -4.48 -2.29 6.23
C ARG A 59 -4.30 -3.58 7.04
N CYS A 60 -3.19 -4.30 6.85
CA CYS A 60 -2.86 -5.47 7.65
C CYS A 60 -2.54 -5.03 9.09
N PRO A 61 -3.11 -5.68 10.12
CA PRO A 61 -2.80 -5.35 11.52
C PRO A 61 -1.32 -5.59 11.87
N LYS A 62 -0.64 -6.46 11.11
CA LYS A 62 0.81 -6.72 11.26
C LYS A 62 1.68 -5.77 10.42
N THR A 63 1.09 -4.83 9.66
CA THR A 63 1.79 -3.83 8.83
C THR A 63 2.84 -4.39 7.86
N LEU A 64 2.64 -5.62 7.36
CA LEU A 64 3.62 -6.31 6.53
C LEU A 64 3.68 -5.75 5.10
N ARG A 65 4.87 -5.29 4.69
CA ARG A 65 5.17 -4.80 3.33
C ARG A 65 5.67 -5.87 2.36
N ASN A 66 6.15 -7.00 2.88
CA ASN A 66 6.71 -8.08 2.07
C ASN A 66 6.03 -9.40 2.44
N GLY A 67 5.09 -9.85 1.61
CA GLY A 67 4.44 -11.15 1.72
C GLY A 67 3.49 -11.32 2.91
N GLN A 68 2.76 -12.44 2.88
CA GLN A 68 1.85 -12.87 3.94
C GLN A 68 2.59 -13.27 5.22
N CYS A 69 1.91 -13.21 6.38
CA CYS A 69 2.48 -13.63 7.67
C CYS A 69 2.56 -15.16 7.86
N GLY A 70 2.00 -15.94 6.94
CA GLY A 70 1.90 -17.40 7.04
C GLY A 70 0.73 -17.91 7.90
N GLY A 71 0.13 -17.08 8.75
CA GLY A 71 -1.01 -17.46 9.61
C GLY A 71 -2.39 -17.25 9.00
N SER A 72 -2.50 -16.83 7.74
CA SER A 72 -3.80 -16.72 7.07
C SER A 72 -4.40 -18.11 6.81
N TYR A 73 -5.69 -18.29 7.10
CA TYR A 73 -6.41 -19.54 6.93
C TYR A 73 -7.63 -19.32 6.03
N ASP A 74 -7.83 -20.16 5.01
CA ASP A 74 -8.91 -20.02 4.00
C ASP A 74 -9.03 -18.61 3.39
N GLY A 75 -7.91 -17.91 3.25
CA GLY A 75 -7.87 -16.55 2.72
C GLY A 75 -8.29 -15.44 3.70
N TYR A 76 -8.54 -15.77 4.96
CA TYR A 76 -8.86 -14.82 6.03
C TYR A 76 -7.64 -14.49 6.90
N CYS A 77 -7.71 -13.35 7.60
CA CYS A 77 -6.63 -12.88 8.46
C CYS A 77 -6.53 -13.73 9.74
N GLU A 78 -5.29 -13.99 10.18
CA GLU A 78 -4.97 -14.68 11.44
C GLU A 78 -5.50 -13.92 12.67
N VAL A 79 -5.34 -12.60 12.67
CA VAL A 79 -5.65 -11.72 13.81
C VAL A 79 -7.15 -11.44 13.88
N ASP A 80 -7.79 -11.30 12.72
CA ASP A 80 -9.22 -11.00 12.62
C ASP A 80 -9.86 -11.86 11.54
N LYS A 81 -10.47 -12.97 11.98
CA LYS A 81 -11.10 -13.96 11.10
C LYS A 81 -12.30 -13.41 10.34
N SER A 82 -12.86 -12.26 10.73
CA SER A 82 -13.94 -11.61 9.98
C SER A 82 -13.45 -10.93 8.70
N LYS A 83 -12.14 -10.69 8.58
CA LYS A 83 -11.53 -9.94 7.48
C LYS A 83 -10.76 -10.83 6.52
N ARG A 84 -10.92 -10.58 5.22
CA ARG A 84 -10.04 -11.16 4.20
C ARG A 84 -8.59 -10.74 4.44
N CYS A 85 -7.66 -11.66 4.21
CA CYS A 85 -6.24 -11.37 4.33
C CYS A 85 -5.84 -10.32 3.28
N VAL A 86 -5.25 -9.21 3.73
CA VAL A 86 -4.81 -8.12 2.86
C VAL A 86 -3.81 -8.59 1.80
N TRP A 87 -2.95 -9.57 2.12
CA TRP A 87 -1.99 -10.12 1.17
C TRP A 87 -2.61 -11.03 0.11
N VAL A 88 -3.72 -11.69 0.43
CA VAL A 88 -4.53 -12.41 -0.57
C VAL A 88 -5.16 -11.40 -1.54
N GLU A 89 -5.73 -10.30 -1.02
CA GLU A 89 -6.25 -9.21 -1.87
C GLU A 89 -5.15 -8.59 -2.76
N ILE A 90 -3.96 -8.37 -2.22
CA ILE A 90 -2.81 -7.85 -2.98
C ILE A 90 -2.45 -8.80 -4.12
N PHE A 91 -2.37 -10.11 -3.85
CA PHE A 91 -2.00 -11.11 -4.85
C PHE A 91 -3.04 -11.20 -5.97
N GLU A 92 -4.32 -11.30 -5.63
CA GLU A 92 -5.43 -11.33 -6.59
C GLU A 92 -5.45 -10.05 -7.46
N SER A 93 -5.33 -8.88 -6.84
CA SER A 93 -5.33 -7.60 -7.55
C SER A 93 -4.09 -7.43 -8.44
N ALA A 94 -2.92 -7.90 -7.97
CA ALA A 94 -1.72 -7.92 -8.79
C ALA A 94 -1.85 -8.91 -9.96
N ALA A 95 -2.49 -10.06 -9.77
CA ALA A 95 -2.76 -11.02 -10.85
C ALA A 95 -3.69 -10.43 -11.91
N ASP A 96 -4.80 -9.80 -11.49
CA ASP A 96 -5.76 -9.14 -12.41
C ASP A 96 -5.10 -8.01 -13.24
N LEU A 97 -4.06 -7.37 -12.70
CA LEU A 97 -3.28 -6.32 -13.39
C LEU A 97 -2.00 -6.86 -14.06
N ASP A 98 -1.77 -8.17 -14.00
CA ASP A 98 -0.59 -8.88 -14.49
C ASP A 98 0.73 -8.36 -13.84
N ARG A 99 0.65 -7.80 -12.62
CA ARG A 99 1.77 -7.18 -11.88
C ARG A 99 2.41 -8.10 -10.84
N ILE A 100 2.19 -9.41 -10.90
CA ILE A 100 2.70 -10.36 -9.90
C ILE A 100 4.22 -10.25 -9.72
N GLU A 101 4.97 -10.04 -10.81
CA GLU A 101 6.43 -9.85 -10.76
C GLU A 101 6.85 -8.67 -9.89
N MET A 102 6.01 -7.64 -9.76
CA MET A 102 6.30 -6.50 -8.87
C MET A 102 6.31 -6.92 -7.39
N LEU A 103 5.52 -7.94 -7.01
CA LEU A 103 5.48 -8.43 -5.62
C LEU A 103 6.78 -9.10 -5.19
N LYS A 104 7.61 -9.55 -6.13
CA LYS A 104 8.94 -10.09 -5.84
C LYS A 104 9.95 -9.01 -5.46
N LYS A 105 9.66 -7.73 -5.77
CA LYS A 105 10.54 -6.62 -5.42
C LYS A 105 10.47 -6.38 -3.91
N PHE A 106 11.59 -6.62 -3.24
CA PHE A 106 11.74 -6.33 -1.82
C PHE A 106 11.47 -4.84 -1.54
N GLN A 107 10.57 -4.58 -0.59
CA GLN A 107 10.25 -3.24 -0.12
C GLN A 107 10.95 -2.99 1.21
N PRO A 108 11.59 -1.81 1.39
CA PRO A 108 12.22 -1.49 2.66
C PRO A 108 11.18 -1.41 3.79
N PRO A 109 11.63 -1.66 5.04
CA PRO A 109 10.78 -1.50 6.22
C PRO A 109 10.23 -0.06 6.30
N ILE A 110 9.13 0.09 7.03
CA ILE A 110 8.50 1.40 7.20
C ILE A 110 9.40 2.30 8.05
N ASP A 111 9.58 3.54 7.63
CA ASP A 111 10.13 4.59 8.49
C ASP A 111 8.98 5.32 9.17
N HIS A 112 8.75 5.01 10.45
CA HIS A 112 7.66 5.59 11.24
C HIS A 112 7.77 7.12 11.38
N ARG A 113 8.94 7.72 11.15
CA ARG A 113 9.09 9.20 11.15
C ARG A 113 8.42 9.86 9.95
N LEU A 114 8.05 9.09 8.93
CA LEU A 114 7.33 9.55 7.74
C LEU A 114 5.82 9.31 7.86
N GLU A 115 5.32 8.75 8.95
CA GLU A 115 3.88 8.62 9.17
C GLU A 115 3.20 9.99 9.13
N GLU A 116 1.97 10.01 8.60
CA GLU A 116 1.17 11.23 8.42
C GLU A 116 1.86 12.31 7.58
N THR A 117 2.73 11.89 6.66
CA THR A 117 3.31 12.77 5.65
C THR A 117 2.93 12.36 4.24
N SER A 118 2.96 13.30 3.29
CA SER A 118 2.67 13.03 1.87
C SER A 118 3.72 12.08 1.29
N ALA A 119 3.23 10.95 0.76
CA ALA A 119 4.09 10.04 0.01
C ALA A 119 4.63 10.69 -1.26
N ILE A 120 3.86 11.57 -1.93
CA ILE A 120 4.33 12.30 -3.11
C ILE A 120 5.48 13.24 -2.73
N VAL A 121 5.34 14.01 -1.65
CA VAL A 121 6.43 14.91 -1.19
C VAL A 121 7.67 14.10 -0.83
N ASN A 122 7.52 12.99 -0.12
CA ASN A 122 8.65 12.13 0.22
C ASN A 122 9.31 11.51 -1.02
N TRP A 123 8.54 11.22 -2.07
CA TRP A 123 9.07 10.71 -3.33
C TRP A 123 9.83 11.79 -4.10
N VAL A 124 9.25 12.99 -4.21
CA VAL A 124 9.90 14.14 -4.86
C VAL A 124 11.18 14.55 -4.14
N ASP A 125 11.20 14.49 -2.81
CA ASP A 125 12.40 14.73 -2.00
C ASP A 125 13.43 13.58 -2.06
N GLY A 126 13.12 12.49 -2.78
CA GLY A 126 13.98 11.32 -2.92
C GLY A 126 14.17 10.53 -1.63
N ARG A 127 13.22 10.61 -0.69
CA ARG A 127 13.22 9.84 0.57
C ARG A 127 12.59 8.47 0.43
N ILE A 128 11.79 8.26 -0.62
CA ILE A 128 11.17 6.97 -0.95
C ILE A 128 11.39 6.68 -2.42
N GLU A 129 11.51 5.39 -2.75
CA GLU A 129 11.62 4.90 -4.11
C GLU A 129 10.35 4.16 -4.53
N GLY A 130 10.14 3.98 -5.84
CA GLY A 130 9.17 3.01 -6.34
C GLY A 130 7.73 3.49 -6.55
N MET A 131 7.43 4.79 -6.50
CA MET A 131 6.10 5.31 -6.85
C MET A 131 5.93 5.44 -8.38
N HIS A 132 5.71 4.33 -9.08
CA HIS A 132 5.52 4.29 -10.54
C HIS A 132 4.12 3.78 -10.90
N LEU A 133 3.31 4.61 -11.56
CA LEU A 133 1.93 4.21 -11.91
C LEU A 133 1.88 3.14 -13.01
N ALA A 134 2.72 3.27 -14.04
CA ALA A 134 2.84 2.32 -15.15
C ALA A 134 4.19 1.60 -15.13
N ILE A 135 4.20 0.35 -15.58
CA ILE A 135 5.41 -0.47 -15.69
C ILE A 135 6.00 -0.22 -17.09
N PRO A 136 7.28 0.20 -17.21
CA PRO A 136 7.92 0.38 -18.50
C PRO A 136 8.02 -0.98 -19.23
N ASN A 137 7.93 -0.96 -20.56
CA ASN A 137 8.02 -2.16 -21.43
C ASN A 137 6.89 -3.18 -21.29
N LYS A 138 5.80 -2.84 -20.59
CA LYS A 138 4.64 -3.72 -20.38
C LYS A 138 3.42 -3.36 -21.26
N GLY A 139 3.67 -2.73 -22.41
CA GLY A 139 2.64 -2.21 -23.33
C GLY A 139 2.28 -0.73 -23.10
N PRO A 140 1.28 -0.20 -23.84
CA PRO A 140 0.94 1.22 -23.83
C PRO A 140 0.52 1.71 -22.44
N SER A 141 1.08 2.84 -22.00
CA SER A 141 0.80 3.42 -20.67
C SER A 141 -0.69 3.72 -20.47
N LEU A 142 -1.38 4.19 -21.52
CA LEU A 142 -2.81 4.49 -21.46
C LEU A 142 -3.66 3.25 -21.16
N VAL A 143 -3.36 2.12 -21.80
CA VAL A 143 -4.06 0.84 -21.56
C VAL A 143 -3.84 0.37 -20.13
N GLN A 144 -2.62 0.50 -19.61
CA GLN A 144 -2.33 0.17 -18.21
C GLN A 144 -3.16 1.02 -17.25
N LEU A 145 -3.25 2.33 -17.49
CA LEU A 145 -4.03 3.24 -16.64
C LEU A 145 -5.54 2.93 -16.70
N ILE A 146 -6.07 2.58 -17.87
CA ILE A 146 -7.46 2.16 -18.04
C ILE A 146 -7.72 0.87 -17.25
N ASN A 147 -6.86 -0.15 -17.39
CA ASN A 147 -7.00 -1.41 -16.66
C ASN A 147 -6.92 -1.21 -15.14
N ILE A 148 -6.02 -0.33 -14.68
CA ILE A 148 -5.93 0.06 -13.28
C ILE A 148 -7.24 0.71 -12.81
N ALA A 149 -7.78 1.67 -13.56
CA ALA A 149 -9.02 2.35 -13.20
C ALA A 149 -10.21 1.37 -13.12
N ILE A 150 -10.35 0.49 -14.11
CA ILE A 150 -11.38 -0.56 -14.14
C ILE A 150 -11.22 -1.49 -12.94
N ASN A 151 -10.00 -1.97 -12.66
CA ASN A 151 -9.74 -2.87 -11.55
C ASN A 151 -10.08 -2.22 -10.20
N ILE A 152 -9.70 -0.95 -9.98
CA ILE A 152 -10.05 -0.19 -8.77
C ILE A 152 -11.57 -0.13 -8.59
N VAL A 153 -12.30 0.15 -9.65
CA VAL A 153 -13.78 0.19 -9.62
C VAL A 153 -14.35 -1.18 -9.28
N ILE A 154 -13.87 -2.25 -9.93
CA ILE A 154 -14.31 -3.63 -9.67
C ILE A 154 -14.05 -4.03 -8.21
N VAL A 155 -12.84 -3.80 -7.70
CA VAL A 155 -12.48 -4.11 -6.31
C VAL A 155 -13.36 -3.34 -5.34
N ARG A 156 -13.68 -2.07 -5.63
CA ARG A 156 -14.57 -1.27 -4.79
C ARG A 156 -16.01 -1.74 -4.83
N ILE A 157 -16.53 -2.09 -5.99
CA ILE A 157 -17.87 -2.68 -6.13
C ILE A 157 -17.94 -4.03 -5.39
N ARG A 158 -16.94 -4.91 -5.56
CA ARG A 158 -16.85 -6.19 -4.83
C ARG A 158 -16.83 -5.96 -3.32
N LYS A 159 -16.02 -5.02 -2.82
CA LYS A 159 -15.98 -4.64 -1.40
C LYS A 159 -17.32 -4.11 -0.90
N PHE A 160 -18.04 -3.33 -1.70
CA PHE A 160 -19.35 -2.79 -1.34
C PHE A 160 -20.43 -3.90 -1.29
N LEU A 161 -20.47 -4.76 -2.32
CA LEU A 161 -21.45 -5.86 -2.40
C LEU A 161 -21.16 -6.99 -1.41
N GLN A 162 -19.89 -7.18 -1.02
CA GLN A 162 -19.46 -8.20 -0.05
C GLN A 162 -18.99 -7.56 1.27
N ALA A 163 -19.63 -6.46 1.69
CA ALA A 163 -19.27 -5.68 2.88
C ALA A 163 -18.97 -6.48 4.17
N PRO A 164 -19.73 -7.53 4.56
CA PRO A 164 -19.47 -8.26 5.81
C PRO A 164 -18.13 -9.03 5.82
N LYS A 165 -17.47 -9.23 4.67
CA LYS A 165 -16.13 -9.88 4.59
C LYS A 165 -14.95 -8.89 4.68
N TYR A 166 -15.22 -7.58 4.64
CA TYR A 166 -14.19 -6.54 4.58
C TYR A 166 -14.29 -5.52 5.72
N TRP A 167 -15.48 -5.31 6.30
CA TRP A 167 -15.70 -4.31 7.34
C TRP A 167 -16.72 -4.76 8.41
N GLN A 168 -16.22 -5.33 9.49
CA GLN A 168 -16.80 -5.13 10.81
C GLN A 168 -15.77 -4.39 11.69
N LYS A 169 -16.21 -3.24 12.23
CA LYS A 169 -15.47 -2.44 13.19
C LYS A 169 -15.56 -3.18 14.53
N GLN A 170 -14.53 -3.92 14.92
CA GLN A 170 -14.46 -4.43 16.29
C GLN A 170 -13.94 -3.30 17.18
N GLU A 171 -14.86 -2.73 17.94
CA GLU A 171 -14.53 -2.19 19.26
C GLU A 171 -13.96 -3.35 20.09
N SER A 172 -12.75 -3.15 20.62
CA SER A 172 -12.12 -3.88 21.72
C SER A 172 -12.31 -5.41 21.80
N HIS A 173 -11.44 -6.19 21.15
CA HIS A 173 -11.21 -7.60 21.54
C HIS A 173 -10.05 -7.79 22.54
N TYR A 174 -9.49 -6.69 23.05
CA TYR A 174 -8.41 -6.69 24.05
C TYR A 174 -8.90 -6.37 25.48
N LEU A 175 -10.21 -6.22 25.70
CA LEU A 175 -10.77 -5.85 27.00
C LEU A 175 -11.66 -6.94 27.63
N ASP A 176 -11.72 -8.14 27.04
CA ASP A 176 -12.46 -9.28 27.59
C ASP A 176 -11.51 -10.28 28.27
N TYR A 177 -10.82 -9.84 29.34
CA TYR A 177 -10.10 -10.69 30.28
C TYR A 177 -10.43 -10.28 31.72
#